data_AF-A0A947FL77-F1
#
_entry.id   AF-A0A947FL77-F1
#
_cell.length_a   1.000
_cell.length_b   1.000
_cell.length_c   1.000
_cell.angle_alpha   90.00
_cell.angle_beta   90.00
_cell.angle_gamma   90.00
#
_symmetry.space_group_name_H-M   'P 1'
#
loop_
_entity.id
_entity.type
_entity.pdbx_description
1 polymer ?
#
loop_
_entity_poly.entity_id
_entity_poly.type
_entity_poly.pdbx_seq_one_letter_code
_entity_poly.pdbx_strand_id
1 'polypeptide(L)' 'MSTPDHADRYAVVGNPVAHSLSPRIHTRFAQQTGQPLSYEAIELPLDSFTAGIRDLQQQGFSG' A
#
# COMPACT_ATOMS: atom_id res chain seq x y z
N MET A 1 -14.91 -21.33 2.62
CA MET A 1 -14.45 -20.07 3.23
C MET A 1 -12.96 -20.18 3.41
N SER A 2 -12.19 -19.62 2.48
CA SER A 2 -10.73 -19.63 2.54
C SER A 2 -10.30 -18.18 2.73
N THR A 3 -10.09 -17.77 3.98
CA THR A 3 -9.34 -16.55 4.26
C THR A 3 -7.88 -16.97 4.27
N PRO A 4 -7.04 -16.54 3.32
CA PRO A 4 -5.61 -16.80 3.46
C PRO A 4 -5.09 -15.97 4.64
N ASP A 5 -4.20 -16.57 5.42
CA ASP A 5 -3.26 -15.92 6.35
C ASP A 5 -2.34 -14.92 5.61
N HIS A 6 -2.90 -13.93 4.92
CA HIS A 6 -2.14 -12.94 4.18
C HIS A 6 -2.45 -11.55 4.70
N ALA A 7 -1.38 -10.85 5.12
CA ALA A 7 -1.47 -9.49 5.56
C ALA A 7 -1.96 -8.59 4.42
N ASP A 8 -2.95 -7.74 4.67
CA ASP A 8 -3.44 -6.80 3.67
C ASP A 8 -2.31 -5.87 3.23
N ARG A 9 -2.23 -5.56 1.93
CA ARG A 9 -1.19 -4.68 1.37
C ARG A 9 -1.80 -3.34 1.03
N TYR A 10 -1.32 -2.30 1.69
CA TYR A 10 -1.76 -0.92 1.45
C TYR A 10 -0.62 -0.05 0.91
N ALA A 11 -0.95 0.95 0.11
CA ALA A 11 0.03 1.91 -0.39
C ALA A 11 -0.47 3.35 -0.42
N VAL A 12 0.44 4.29 -0.22
CA VAL A 12 0.25 5.68 -0.66
C VAL A 12 0.93 5.86 -2.02
N VAL A 13 0.16 6.32 -3.00
CA VAL A 13 0.64 6.55 -4.38
C VAL A 13 0.82 8.05 -4.62
N GLY A 14 1.92 8.45 -5.25
CA GLY A 14 2.16 9.86 -5.60
C GLY A 14 3.39 10.08 -6.47
N ASN A 15 3.69 11.35 -6.79
CA ASN A 15 4.89 11.77 -7.52
C ASN A 15 5.18 13.26 -7.22
N PRO A 16 6.19 13.60 -6.40
CA PRO A 16 7.01 12.71 -5.58
C PRO A 16 6.23 12.20 -4.35
N VAL A 17 6.49 10.96 -3.93
CA VAL A 17 5.83 10.36 -2.74
C VAL A 17 6.78 10.09 -1.56
N ALA A 18 8.09 10.14 -1.80
CA ALA A 18 9.13 9.73 -0.84
C ALA A 18 9.09 10.46 0.53
N HIS A 19 8.56 11.68 0.57
CA HIS A 19 8.44 12.47 1.79
C HIS A 19 7.19 12.17 2.62
N SER A 20 6.30 11.29 2.13
CA SER A 20 5.09 10.92 2.83
C SER A 20 5.40 10.24 4.17
N LEU A 21 4.77 10.72 5.24
CA LEU A 21 4.84 10.08 6.56
C LEU A 21 3.84 8.92 6.71
N SER A 22 2.92 8.75 5.75
CA SER A 22 1.86 7.73 5.81
C SER A 22 2.42 6.32 6.06
N PRO A 23 3.49 5.84 5.37
CA PRO A 23 4.02 4.51 5.64
C PRO A 23 4.46 4.32 7.09
N ARG A 24 5.06 5.35 7.70
CA ARG A 24 5.51 5.29 9.10
C ARG A 24 4.33 5.27 10.07
N ILE A 25 3.31 6.10 9.81
CA ILE A 25 2.13 6.22 10.68
C ILE A 25 1.31 4.91 10.63
N HIS A 26 1.00 4.42 9.44
CA HIS A 26 0.17 3.22 9.25
C HIS A 26 0.88 1.94 9.69
N THR A 27 2.18 1.79 9.42
CA THR A 27 2.96 0.66 9.93
C THR A 27 2.96 0.62 11.45
N ARG A 28 3.16 1.77 12.12
CA ARG A 28 3.11 1.84 13.58
C ARG A 28 1.73 1.54 14.14
N PHE A 29 0.68 2.07 13.51
CA PHE A 29 -0.70 1.79 13.90
C PHE A 29 -1.00 0.29 13.81
N ALA A 30 -0.62 -0.37 12.72
CA ALA A 30 -0.81 -1.80 12.53
C ALA A 30 -0.07 -2.62 13.60
N GLN A 31 1.19 -2.27 13.88
CA GLN A 31 1.98 -2.90 14.95
C GLN A 31 1.35 -2.71 16.34
N GLN A 32 0.84 -1.53 16.64
CA GLN A 32 0.23 -1.22 17.94
C GLN A 32 -1.13 -1.91 18.14
N THR A 33 -1.86 -2.15 17.06
CA THR A 33 -3.22 -2.72 17.09
C THR A 33 -3.27 -4.20 16.76
N GLY A 34 -2.14 -4.81 16.37
CA GLY A 34 -2.07 -6.20 15.94
C GLY A 34 -2.77 -6.45 14.60
N GLN A 35 -2.92 -5.42 13.76
CA GLN A 35 -3.50 -5.60 12.43
C GLN A 35 -2.49 -6.27 11.50
N PRO A 36 -2.84 -7.39 10.86
CA PRO A 36 -1.98 -8.06 9.90
C PRO A 36 -2.04 -7.30 8.57
N LEU A 37 -1.25 -6.24 8.44
CA LEU A 37 -1.13 -5.49 7.19
C LEU A 37 0.30 -4.98 6.96
N SER A 38 0.60 -4.67 5.71
CA SER A 38 1.80 -3.95 5.27
C SER A 38 1.40 -2.63 4.62
N TYR A 39 2.26 -1.61 4.74
CA TYR A 39 2.01 -0.30 4.16
C TYR A 39 3.29 0.26 3.54
N GLU A 40 3.23 0.68 2.27
CA GLU A 40 4.36 1.24 1.53
C GLU A 40 4.05 2.53 0.76
N ALA A 41 5.07 3.23 0.28
CA ALA A 41 4.94 4.39 -0.60
C ALA A 41 5.39 4.02 -2.00
N ILE A 42 4.55 4.30 -3.00
CA ILE A 42 4.78 3.89 -4.39
C ILE A 42 4.76 5.12 -5.28
N GLU A 43 5.89 5.36 -5.96
CA GLU A 43 5.99 6.43 -6.92
C GLU A 43 5.49 5.97 -8.29
N LEU A 44 4.50 6.66 -8.84
CA LEU A 44 3.98 6.37 -10.19
C LEU A 44 4.19 7.57 -11.12
N PRO A 45 4.53 7.36 -12.41
CA PRO A 45 4.54 8.43 -13.39
C PRO A 45 3.15 9.04 -13.60
N LEU A 46 3.06 10.35 -13.80
CA LEU A 46 1.79 11.06 -14.02
C LEU A 46 1.01 10.50 -15.23
N ASP A 47 1.73 10.19 -16.31
CA ASP A 47 1.15 9.69 -17.56
C ASP A 47 0.79 8.20 -17.51
N SER A 48 1.04 7.53 -16.39
CA SER A 48 0.84 6.08 -16.23
C SER A 48 0.06 5.70 -14.97
N PHE A 49 -0.66 6.65 -14.36
CA PHE A 49 -1.42 6.40 -13.14
C PHE A 49 -2.39 5.21 -13.28
N THR A 50 -3.25 5.20 -14.30
CA THR A 50 -4.23 4.11 -14.51
C THR A 50 -3.57 2.74 -14.71
N ALA A 51 -2.48 2.69 -15.46
CA ALA A 51 -1.73 1.46 -15.69
C ALA A 51 -1.05 0.98 -14.40
N GLY A 52 -0.43 1.90 -13.65
CA GLY A 52 0.21 1.59 -12.38
C GLY A 52 -0.77 1.12 -11.32
N ILE A 53 -1.95 1.74 -11.17
CA ILE A 53 -2.99 1.26 -10.24
C ILE A 53 -3.44 -0.16 -10.61
N ARG A 54 -3.60 -0.44 -11.92
CA ARG A 54 -3.96 -1.80 -12.37
C ARG A 54 -2.89 -2.81 -12.00
N ASP A 55 -1.62 -2.45 -12.16
CA ASP A 55 -0.50 -3.31 -11.77
C ASP A 55 -0.50 -3.59 -10.25
N LEU A 56 -0.73 -2.57 -9.42
CA LEU A 56 -0.87 -2.73 -7.97
C LEU A 56 -2.02 -3.68 -7.60
N GLN A 57 -3.16 -3.58 -8.29
CA GLN A 57 -4.25 -4.53 -8.08
C GLN A 57 -3.85 -5.98 -8.44
N GLN A 58 -3.10 -6.18 -9.52
CA GLN A 58 -2.59 -7.51 -9.88
C GLN A 58 -1.54 -8.03 -8.89
N GLN A 59 -0.80 -7.13 -8.24
CA GLN A 59 0.15 -7.45 -7.17
C GLN A 59 -0.52 -7.71 -5.80
N GLY A 60 -1.85 -7.61 -5.72
CA GLY A 60 -2.62 -7.92 -4.51
C GLY A 60 -2.72 -6.78 -3.50
N PHE A 61 -2.57 -5.52 -3.94
CA PHE A 61 -2.87 -4.38 -3.06
C PHE A 61 -4.38 -4.23 -2.83
N SER A 62 -4.73 -4.09 -1.56
CA SER A 62 -6.11 -3.93 -1.09
C SER A 62 -6.55 -2.46 -1.07
N GLY A 63 -5.61 -1.50 -1.11
CA GLY A 63 -5.89 -0.06 -1.22
C GLY A 63 -4.74 0.87 -0.92
#